data_AF-X1ILL2-F1
#
_entry.id   AF-X1ILL2-F1
#
_cell.length_a   1.000
_cell.length_b   1.000
_cell.length_c   1.000
_cell.angle_alpha   90.00
_cell.angle_beta   90.00
_cell.angle_gamma   90.00
#
_symmetry.space_group_name_H-M   'P 1'
#
loop_
_entity.id
_entity.type
_entity.pdbx_description
1 polymer ?
#
loop_
_entity_poly.entity_id
_entity_poly.type
_entity_poly.pdbx_seq_one_letter_code
_entity_poly.pdbx_strand_id
1 'polypeptide(L)' 'MKIEDCFPDDYVVVDMETSGLNPYLDRVLEVGVLVVRGREISLPAFSWVLNPNFPDDGF' A
#
# COMPACT_ATOMS: atom_id res chain seq x y z
N MET A 1 3.67 -29.93 6.56
CA MET A 1 3.76 -28.75 5.66
C MET A 1 3.90 -27.55 6.56
N LYS A 2 4.97 -26.76 6.41
CA LYS A 2 5.10 -25.52 7.15
C LYS A 2 4.42 -24.41 6.36
N ILE A 3 3.83 -23.43 7.04
CA ILE A 3 3.11 -22.34 6.36
C ILE A 3 4.02 -21.51 5.45
N GLU A 4 5.30 -21.41 5.82
CA GLU A 4 6.37 -20.80 5.03
C GLU A 4 6.67 -21.50 3.70
N ASP A 5 6.26 -22.76 3.52
CA ASP A 5 6.40 -23.47 2.23
C ASP A 5 5.22 -23.21 1.27
N CYS A 6 4.17 -22.52 1.74
CA CYS A 6 2.93 -22.31 0.96
C CYS A 6 2.92 -21.01 0.15
N PHE A 7 3.91 -20.13 0.36
CA PHE A 7 3.95 -18.79 -0.26
C PHE A 7 5.26 -18.58 -1.02
N PRO A 8 5.25 -17.78 -2.10
CA PRO A 8 6.47 -17.40 -2.79
C PRO A 8 7.38 -16.56 -1.90
N ASP A 9 8.70 -16.72 -2.05
CA ASP A 9 9.69 -15.96 -1.28
C ASP A 9 9.80 -14.49 -1.72
N ASP A 10 9.34 -14.18 -2.93
CA ASP A 10 9.37 -12.87 -3.56
C ASP A 10 7.96 -12.34 -3.80
N TYR A 11 7.61 -11.21 -3.19
CA TYR A 11 6.29 -10.60 -3.30
C TYR A 11 6.33 -9.10 -3.00
N VAL A 12 5.20 -8.43 -3.19
CA VAL A 12 5.02 -7.03 -2.84
C VAL A 12 3.88 -6.92 -1.82
N VAL A 13 4.11 -6.17 -0.75
CA VAL A 13 3.07 -5.76 0.19
C VAL A 13 2.62 -4.37 -0.22
N VAL A 14 1.32 -4.21 -0.42
CA VAL A 14 0.70 -2.93 -0.74
C VAL A 14 -0.37 -2.65 0.30
N ASP A 15 -0.34 -1.44 0.82
CA ASP A 15 -1.40 -0.90 1.67
C ASP A 15 -1.89 0.44 1.10
N MET A 16 -3.17 0.75 1.32
CA MET A 16 -3.80 1.94 0.76
C MET A 16 -4.70 2.61 1.80
N GLU A 17 -4.49 3.90 1.99
CA GLU A 17 -5.39 4.74 2.76
C GLU A 17 -6.36 5.44 1.82
N THR A 18 -7.63 5.46 2.20
CA THR A 18 -8.71 5.97 1.36
C THR A 18 -9.56 6.98 2.11
N SER A 19 -10.26 7.86 1.38
CA SER A 19 -11.18 8.83 1.98
C SER A 19 -12.39 8.21 2.67
N GLY A 20 -12.66 6.92 2.42
CA GLY A 20 -13.84 6.21 2.88
C GLY A 20 -13.92 4.80 2.29
N LEU A 21 -15.02 4.11 2.55
CA LEU A 21 -15.18 2.68 2.26
C LEU A 21 -15.84 2.38 0.91
N ASN A 22 -16.34 3.38 0.19
CA ASN A 22 -17.03 3.19 -1.09
C ASN A 22 -16.05 3.39 -2.26
N PRO A 23 -15.57 2.33 -2.91
CA PRO A 23 -14.56 2.45 -3.96
C PRO A 23 -15.03 3.21 -5.21
N TYR A 24 -16.34 3.41 -5.40
CA TYR A 24 -16.89 4.18 -6.51
C TYR A 24 -16.94 5.68 -6.24
N LEU A 25 -16.98 6.09 -4.96
CA LEU A 25 -17.12 7.49 -4.56
C LEU A 25 -15.83 8.04 -3.94
N ASP A 26 -15.13 7.21 -3.18
CA ASP A 26 -13.93 7.56 -2.46
C ASP A 26 -12.69 7.63 -3.36
N ARG A 27 -11.60 8.13 -2.78
CA ARG A 27 -10.31 8.30 -3.44
C ARG A 27 -9.22 7.65 -2.60
N VAL A 28 -8.20 7.12 -3.27
CA VAL A 28 -6.94 6.74 -2.61
C VAL A 28 -6.20 8.01 -2.22
N LEU A 29 -5.81 8.11 -0.96
CA LEU A 29 -5.10 9.26 -0.38
C LEU A 29 -3.61 8.97 -0.26
N GLU A 30 -3.24 7.74 0.08
CA GLU A 30 -1.86 7.29 0.20
C GLU A 30 -1.71 5.84 -0.31
N VAL A 31 -0.52 5.53 -0.84
CA VAL A 31 -0.10 4.15 -1.12
C VAL A 31 1.25 3.88 -0.47
N GLY A 32 1.31 2.82 0.33
CA GLY A 32 2.55 2.27 0.89
C GLY A 32 2.94 0.98 0.16
N VAL A 33 4.22 0.83 -0.19
CA VAL A 33 4.73 -0.35 -0.90
C VAL A 33 6.03 -0.85 -0.28
N LEU A 34 6.06 -2.15 0.02
CA LEU A 34 7.28 -2.87 0.39
C LEU A 34 7.52 -4.00 -0.61
N VAL A 35 8.75 -4.09 -1.12
CA VAL A 35 9.20 -5.22 -1.91
C VAL A 35 9.87 -6.21 -0.97
N VAL A 36 9.41 -7.47 -0.97
CA VAL A 36 10.03 -8.55 -0.19
C VAL A 36 10.73 -9.49 -1.17
N ARG A 37 12.00 -9.81 -0.87
CA ARG A 37 12.83 -10.73 -1.66
C ARG A 37 13.53 -11.69 -0.73
N GLY A 38 13.43 -12.99 -1.00
CA GLY A 38 14.09 -13.99 -0.17
C GLY A 38 13.74 -13.87 1.33
N ARG A 39 12.49 -13.47 1.65
CA ARG A 39 11.99 -13.23 3.02
C ARG A 39 12.60 -12.02 3.75
N GLU A 40 13.25 -11.11 3.04
CA GLU A 40 13.75 -9.84 3.56
C GLU A 40 13.07 -8.64 2.89
N ILE A 41 12.81 -7.57 3.66
CA ILE A 41 12.27 -6.32 3.12
C ILE A 41 13.39 -5.61 2.37
N SER A 42 13.20 -5.42 1.06
CA SER A 42 14.09 -4.64 0.20
C SER A 42 13.87 -3.14 0.41
N LEU A 43 14.97 -2.40 0.53
CA LEU A 43 14.96 -0.94 0.58
C LEU A 43 15.18 -0.34 -0.81
N PRO A 44 14.62 0.86 -1.10
CA PRO A 44 13.82 1.69 -0.19
C PRO A 44 12.38 1.18 -0.06
N ALA A 45 11.75 1.48 1.08
CA ALA A 45 10.29 1.45 1.19
C ALA A 45 9.71 2.66 0.46
N PHE A 46 8.55 2.48 -0.18
CA PHE A 46 7.87 3.58 -0.87
C PHE A 46 6.61 3.97 -0.08
N SER A 47 6.42 5.27 0.10
CA SER A 47 5.16 5.87 0.56
C SER A 47 4.91 7.11 -0.29
N TRP A 48 3.70 7.22 -0.82
CA TRP A 48 3.27 8.33 -1.66
C TRP A 48 1.91 8.84 -1.21
N VAL A 49 1.86 10.10 -0.77
CA VAL A 49 0.61 10.85 -0.62
C VAL A 49 0.17 11.33 -2.01
N LEU A 50 -1.00 10.86 -2.46
CA LEU A 50 -1.50 11.10 -3.81
C LEU A 50 -2.39 12.33 -3.91
N ASN A 51 -3.23 12.56 -2.90
CA ASN A 51 -4.15 13.70 -2.87
C ASN A 51 -4.07 14.42 -1.51
N PRO A 52 -3.02 15.22 -1.29
CA PRO A 52 -2.75 15.84 0.02
C PRO A 52 -3.80 16.87 0.43
N ASN A 53 -4.59 17.38 -0.53
CA ASN A 53 -5.59 18.41 -0.28
C ASN A 53 -6.99 17.83 -0.07
N PHE A 54 -7.15 16.50 0.07
CA PHE A 54 -8.47 15.90 0.25
C PHE A 54 -8.92 15.93 1.73
N PRO A 55 -10.21 16.23 2.01
CA PRO A 55 -11.18 16.79 1.08
C PRO A 55 -10.80 18.25 0.77
N ASP A 56 -10.84 18.60 -0.51
CA ASP A 56 -10.51 19.96 -0.95
C ASP A 56 -11.72 20.84 -0.59
N ASP A 57 -11.60 21.57 0.51
CA ASP A 57 -12.60 22.52 0.99
C ASP A 57 -12.44 23.92 0.38
N GLY A 58 -11.46 24.10 -0.53
CA GLY A 58 -11.35 25.25 -1.41
C GLY A 58 -10.85 26.54 -0.75
N PHE A 59 -10.20 26.48 0.42
CA PHE A 59 -9.57 27.64 1.07
C PHE A 59 -8.10 27.85 0.69
#